data_AF-X1JUB9-F1
#
_entry.id   AF-X1JUB9-F1
#
_cell.length_a   1.000
_cell.length_b   1.000
_cell.length_c   1.000
_cell.angle_alpha   90.00
_cell.angle_beta   90.00
_cell.angle_gamma   90.00
#
_symmetry.space_group_name_H-M   'P 1'
#
loop_
_entity.id
_entity.type
_entity.pdbx_description
1 polymer ?
#
loop_
_entity_poly.entity_id
_entity_poly.type
_entity_poly.pdbx_seq_one_letter_code
_entity_poly.pdbx_strand_id
1 'polypeptide(L)'
;MDGILNIDKPWGKTSFSIVSMVKRLTGERRVGHAGTLDPAATGVLPVCLGQGTRIIQFLLDATKAYRAQIEFGVATDTYDATGSITSKGDPSGVSRKQLLSALTSFRGLIQQTPPMYSAVKHGGKPLYELARSGIE
;
A
#
# COMPACT_ATOMS: atom_id res chain seq x y z
N MET A 1 -26.11 7.19 -5.45
CA MET A 1 -25.35 8.44 -5.20
C MET A 1 -24.12 8.39 -6.06
N ASP A 2 -23.79 9.46 -6.76
CA ASP A 2 -22.60 9.53 -7.61
C ASP A 2 -21.57 10.47 -7.01
N GLY A 3 -20.31 10.04 -6.93
CA GLY A 3 -19.24 10.92 -6.44
C GLY A 3 -18.00 10.19 -5.94
N ILE A 4 -17.16 10.93 -5.24
CA ILE A 4 -15.91 10.46 -4.64
C ILE A 4 -15.88 10.94 -3.19
N LEU A 5 -15.63 10.03 -2.27
CA LEU A 5 -15.35 10.31 -0.86
C LEU A 5 -13.85 10.22 -0.64
N ASN A 6 -13.24 11.29 -0.16
CA ASN A 6 -11.87 11.25 0.32
C ASN A 6 -11.88 10.78 1.78
N ILE A 7 -11.53 9.51 2.01
CA ILE A 7 -11.56 8.90 3.35
C ILE A 7 -10.15 8.84 3.90
N ASP A 8 -9.95 9.31 5.14
CA ASP A 8 -8.75 8.99 5.91
C ASP A 8 -8.88 7.57 6.46
N LYS A 9 -8.20 6.60 5.84
CA LYS A 9 -8.24 5.20 6.23
C LYS A 9 -7.55 5.04 7.59
N PRO A 10 -8.24 4.54 8.63
CA PRO A 10 -7.60 4.28 9.91
C PRO A 10 -6.66 3.08 9.84
N TRP A 11 -5.77 3.01 10.82
CA TRP A 11 -4.85 1.90 11.01
C TRP A 11 -5.61 0.59 11.29
N GLY A 12 -5.06 -0.53 10.82
CA GLY A 12 -5.61 -1.87 11.03
C GLY A 12 -6.79 -2.24 10.12
N LYS A 13 -7.27 -1.31 9.29
CA LYS A 13 -8.35 -1.57 8.32
C LYS A 13 -7.80 -1.83 6.92
N THR A 14 -8.32 -2.84 6.24
CA THR A 14 -8.06 -3.03 4.80
C THR A 14 -8.84 -1.99 4.00
N SER A 15 -8.32 -1.62 2.82
CA SER A 15 -9.03 -0.72 1.88
C SER A 15 -10.42 -1.28 1.51
N PHE A 16 -10.53 -2.60 1.34
CA PHE A 16 -11.81 -3.29 1.08
C PHE A 16 -12.82 -3.18 2.23
N SER A 17 -12.36 -3.20 3.49
CA SER A 17 -13.25 -3.03 4.64
C SER A 17 -13.90 -1.65 4.67
N ILE A 18 -13.17 -0.60 4.21
CA ILE A 18 -13.71 0.75 4.05
C ILE A 18 -14.76 0.79 2.93
N VAL A 19 -14.47 0.21 1.77
CA VAL A 19 -15.45 0.09 0.67
C VAL A 19 -16.72 -0.62 1.13
N SER A 20 -16.58 -1.72 1.88
CA SER A 20 -17.71 -2.48 2.42
C SER A 20 -18.54 -1.66 3.40
N MET A 21 -17.90 -0.86 4.25
CA MET A 21 -18.57 0.06 5.17
C MET A 21 -19.35 1.14 4.41
N VAL A 22 -18.73 1.79 3.44
CA VAL A 22 -19.37 2.83 2.61
C VAL A 22 -20.57 2.25 1.86
N LYS A 23 -20.42 1.08 1.26
CA LYS A 23 -21.49 0.35 0.58
C LYS A 23 -22.70 0.11 1.51
N ARG A 24 -22.45 -0.33 2.74
CA ARG A 24 -23.50 -0.56 3.75
C ARG A 24 -24.18 0.72 4.19
N LEU A 25 -23.41 1.78 4.46
CA LEU A 25 -23.95 3.05 4.98
C LEU A 25 -24.75 3.84 3.94
N THR A 26 -24.36 3.76 2.67
CA THR A 26 -24.98 4.53 1.59
C THR A 26 -26.08 3.77 0.84
N GLY A 27 -26.09 2.44 0.93
CA GLY A 27 -26.95 1.57 0.11
C GLY A 27 -26.53 1.51 -1.37
N GLU A 28 -25.46 2.19 -1.76
CA GLU A 28 -24.98 2.23 -3.14
C GLU A 28 -24.40 0.87 -3.55
N ARG A 29 -24.79 0.34 -4.71
CA ARG A 29 -24.33 -0.98 -5.16
C ARG A 29 -22.95 -0.91 -5.80
N ARG A 30 -22.63 0.19 -6.48
CA ARG A 30 -21.35 0.41 -7.18
C ARG A 30 -20.43 1.27 -6.33
N VAL A 31 -19.52 0.62 -5.61
CA VAL A 31 -18.51 1.29 -4.79
C VAL A 31 -17.15 0.65 -5.04
N GLY A 32 -16.11 1.46 -5.21
CA GLY A 32 -14.73 1.01 -5.37
C GLY A 32 -13.75 2.04 -4.84
N HIS A 33 -12.49 1.66 -4.62
CA HIS A 33 -11.44 2.60 -4.21
C HIS A 33 -10.39 2.77 -5.32
N ALA A 34 -9.66 3.89 -5.29
CA ALA A 34 -8.68 4.24 -6.32
C ALA A 34 -7.22 4.19 -5.83
N GLY A 35 -6.86 3.07 -5.22
CA GLY A 35 -5.52 2.83 -4.68
C GLY A 35 -5.61 2.03 -3.39
N THR A 36 -4.89 0.91 -3.31
CA THR A 36 -4.85 0.10 -2.10
C THR A 36 -3.88 0.72 -1.11
N LEU A 37 -4.33 0.91 0.12
CA LEU A 37 -3.46 1.12 1.28
C LEU A 37 -3.42 -0.16 2.11
N ASP A 38 -2.22 -0.53 2.54
CA ASP A 38 -1.98 -1.66 3.44
C ASP A 38 -2.71 -1.47 4.77
N PRO A 39 -3.01 -2.56 5.50
CA PRO A 39 -3.70 -2.47 6.79
C PRO A 39 -2.99 -1.53 7.78
N ALA A 40 -1.66 -1.57 7.83
CA ALA A 40 -0.85 -0.74 8.72
C ALA A 40 -0.68 0.72 8.26
N ALA A 41 -0.98 1.04 6.99
CA ALA A 41 -0.94 2.40 6.49
C ALA A 41 -2.18 3.20 6.91
N THR A 42 -2.06 4.52 7.03
CA THR A 42 -3.20 5.44 7.20
C THR A 42 -3.19 6.51 6.13
N GLY A 43 -4.27 7.30 6.02
CA GLY A 43 -4.34 8.44 5.12
C GLY A 43 -5.31 8.26 3.96
N VAL A 44 -5.07 9.04 2.91
CA VAL A 44 -6.00 9.30 1.80
C VAL A 44 -6.37 8.02 1.04
N LEU A 45 -7.64 7.63 1.11
CA LEU A 45 -8.26 6.57 0.33
C LEU A 45 -9.48 7.11 -0.42
N PRO A 46 -9.34 7.43 -1.73
CA PRO A 46 -10.47 7.86 -2.54
C PRO A 46 -11.43 6.69 -2.77
N VAL A 47 -12.67 6.82 -2.32
CA VAL A 47 -13.76 5.85 -2.51
C VAL A 47 -14.79 6.43 -3.46
N CYS A 48 -14.93 5.82 -4.62
CA CYS A 48 -15.83 6.24 -5.69
C CYS A 48 -17.17 5.50 -5.59
N LEU A 49 -18.27 6.21 -5.81
CA LEU A 49 -19.64 5.72 -5.74
C LEU A 49 -20.36 5.93 -7.08
N GLY A 50 -21.21 4.97 -7.45
CA GLY A 50 -22.06 5.08 -8.64
C GLY A 50 -21.25 5.30 -9.91
N GLN A 51 -21.59 6.33 -10.67
CA GLN A 51 -20.87 6.76 -11.88
C GLN A 51 -19.43 7.21 -11.60
N GLY A 52 -19.14 7.66 -10.37
CA GLY A 52 -17.77 8.03 -9.96
C GLY A 52 -16.79 6.86 -10.07
N THR A 53 -17.26 5.61 -10.04
CA THR A 53 -16.40 4.43 -10.22
C THR A 53 -15.71 4.39 -11.60
N ARG A 54 -16.26 5.08 -12.60
CA ARG A 54 -15.71 5.13 -13.97
C ARG A 54 -14.38 5.87 -14.08
N ILE A 55 -14.04 6.71 -13.09
CA ILE A 55 -12.80 7.49 -13.11
C ILE A 55 -11.69 6.90 -12.24
N ILE A 56 -11.92 5.73 -11.61
CA ILE A 56 -10.93 5.05 -10.75
C ILE A 56 -9.59 4.88 -11.48
N GLN A 57 -9.60 4.51 -12.76
CA GLN A 57 -8.39 4.32 -13.56
C GLN A 57 -7.51 5.58 -13.62
N PHE A 58 -8.10 6.77 -13.74
CA PHE A 58 -7.33 8.02 -13.80
C PHE A 58 -6.72 8.38 -12.43
N LEU A 59 -7.41 8.04 -11.34
CA LEU A 59 -6.91 8.25 -9.99
C LEU A 59 -5.80 7.24 -9.62
N LEU A 60 -5.86 6.02 -10.15
CA LEU A 60 -4.80 5.01 -10.00
C LEU A 60 -3.47 5.46 -10.62
N ASP A 61 -3.51 6.28 -11.67
CA ASP A 61 -2.32 6.82 -12.35
C ASP A 61 -1.80 8.14 -11.75
N ALA A 62 -2.58 8.79 -10.88
CA ALA A 62 -2.18 10.05 -10.25
C ALA A 62 -0.90 9.90 -9.41
N THR A 63 -0.17 10.99 -9.16
CA THR A 63 0.97 10.97 -8.23
C THR A 63 0.51 10.82 -6.79
N LYS A 64 1.24 10.04 -5.98
CA LYS A 64 1.00 9.85 -4.54
C LYS A 64 2.19 10.33 -3.74
N ALA A 65 1.91 10.85 -2.54
CA ALA A 65 2.91 11.24 -1.57
C ALA A 65 2.72 10.44 -0.28
N TYR A 66 3.82 9.95 0.28
CA TYR A 66 3.82 9.12 1.47
C TYR A 66 4.77 9.71 2.51
N ARG A 67 4.42 9.52 3.78
CA ARG A 67 5.34 9.71 4.91
C ARG A 67 5.52 8.35 5.57
N ALA A 68 6.77 7.92 5.68
CA ALA A 68 7.13 6.65 6.29
C ALA A 68 8.17 6.86 7.39
N GLN A 69 8.20 5.93 8.35
CA GLN A 69 9.26 5.77 9.32
C GLN A 69 9.88 4.39 9.10
N ILE A 70 11.20 4.34 9.05
CA ILE A 70 11.96 3.12 8.77
C ILE A 70 12.83 2.83 9.99
N GLU A 71 12.81 1.58 10.44
CA GLU A 71 13.72 1.05 11.45
C GLU A 71 14.91 0.37 10.75
N PHE A 72 16.12 0.89 10.98
CA PHE A 72 17.34 0.28 10.43
C PHE A 72 17.81 -0.89 11.30
N GLY A 73 18.43 -1.89 10.65
CA GLY A 73 18.96 -3.06 11.34
C GLY A 73 17.94 -4.19 11.54
N VAL A 74 16.72 -4.06 10.99
CA VAL A 74 15.70 -5.11 11.03
C VAL A 74 15.13 -5.31 9.63
N ALA A 75 14.98 -6.56 9.22
CA ALA A 75 14.18 -6.92 8.04
C ALA A 75 13.05 -7.85 8.47
N THR A 76 11.89 -7.71 7.80
CA THR A 76 10.72 -8.57 7.98
C THR A 76 10.33 -9.21 6.66
N ASP A 77 9.54 -10.28 6.71
CA ASP A 77 9.01 -10.98 5.54
C ASP A 77 7.96 -10.16 4.75
N THR A 78 7.27 -9.23 5.40
CA THR A 78 6.28 -8.33 4.78
C THR A 78 6.84 -6.95 4.40
N TYR A 79 8.12 -6.68 4.72
CA TYR A 79 8.77 -5.36 4.58
C TYR A 79 8.11 -4.23 5.37
N ASP A 80 7.28 -4.55 6.36
CA ASP A 80 6.71 -3.61 7.31
C ASP A 80 6.76 -4.14 8.75
N ALA A 81 6.28 -3.33 9.70
CA ALA A 81 6.30 -3.66 11.13
C ALA A 81 5.31 -4.76 11.54
N THR A 82 4.49 -5.29 10.62
CA THR A 82 3.49 -6.33 10.93
C THR A 82 3.99 -7.74 10.64
N GLY A 83 5.10 -7.87 9.91
CA GLY A 83 5.71 -9.14 9.55
C GLY A 83 6.55 -9.77 10.65
N SER A 84 7.01 -10.99 10.36
CA SER A 84 7.98 -11.70 11.20
C SER A 84 9.39 -11.25 10.84
N ILE A 85 10.25 -11.07 11.84
CA ILE A 85 11.65 -10.67 11.64
C ILE A 85 12.41 -11.80 10.94
N THR A 86 13.02 -11.50 9.80
CA THR A 86 13.84 -12.43 9.01
C THR A 86 15.33 -12.21 9.23
N SER A 87 15.75 -10.99 9.59
CA SER A 87 17.13 -10.70 9.96
C SER A 87 17.25 -9.49 10.90
N LYS A 88 18.33 -9.48 11.68
CA LYS A 88 18.73 -8.35 12.54
C LYS A 88 20.21 -8.04 12.34
N GLY A 89 20.57 -6.77 12.44
CA GLY A 89 21.94 -6.27 12.39
C GLY A 89 22.09 -4.98 13.20
N ASP A 90 23.33 -4.59 13.47
CA ASP A 90 23.62 -3.36 14.22
C ASP A 90 23.56 -2.12 13.28
N PRO A 91 22.62 -1.18 13.50
CA PRO A 91 22.53 0.04 12.70
C PRO A 91 23.44 1.17 13.20
N SER A 92 24.25 0.96 14.27
CA SER A 92 25.07 2.02 14.89
C SER A 92 26.04 2.70 13.91
N GLY A 93 26.49 1.97 12.89
CA GLY A 93 27.35 2.48 11.82
C GLY A 93 26.65 3.33 10.75
N VAL A 94 25.31 3.45 10.78
CA VAL A 94 24.54 4.18 9.77
C VAL A 94 24.53 5.68 10.10
N SER A 95 25.36 6.45 9.40
CA SER A 95 25.35 7.90 9.51
C SER A 95 24.30 8.55 8.60
N ARG A 96 23.85 9.76 8.98
CA ARG A 96 22.96 10.59 8.14
C ARG A 96 23.56 10.86 6.75
N LYS A 97 24.87 11.03 6.65
CA LYS A 97 25.57 11.27 5.38
C LYS A 97 25.46 10.05 4.45
N GLN A 98 25.71 8.85 4.97
CA GLN A 98 25.55 7.61 4.21
C GLN A 98 24.09 7.42 3.76
N LEU A 99 23.12 7.68 4.63
CA LEU A 99 21.71 7.61 4.29
C LEU A 99 21.34 8.55 3.14
N LEU A 100 21.70 9.84 3.24
CA LEU A 100 21.40 10.83 2.20
C LEU A 100 22.06 10.48 0.86
N SER A 101 23.27 9.92 0.90
CA SER A 101 23.97 9.43 -0.29
C SER A 101 23.30 8.20 -0.89
N ALA A 102 22.80 7.26 -0.07
CA ALA A 102 22.08 6.10 -0.58
C ALA A 102 20.74 6.49 -1.22
N LEU A 103 20.04 7.48 -0.66
CA LEU A 103 18.76 7.96 -1.18
C LEU A 103 18.85 8.58 -2.58
N THR A 104 20.03 8.96 -3.08
CA THR A 104 20.14 9.53 -4.43
C THR A 104 19.78 8.52 -5.50
N SER A 105 20.06 7.22 -5.31
CA SER A 105 19.68 6.17 -6.27
C SER A 105 18.18 5.88 -6.30
N PHE A 106 17.40 6.42 -5.36
CA PHE A 106 15.94 6.26 -5.27
C PHE A 106 15.17 7.49 -5.80
N ARG A 107 15.86 8.47 -6.41
CA ARG A 107 15.24 9.69 -6.96
C ARG A 107 15.14 9.59 -8.48
N GLY A 108 13.99 9.99 -9.02
CA GLY A 108 13.70 9.94 -10.46
C GLY A 108 13.03 8.63 -10.86
N LEU A 109 13.24 8.21 -12.11
CA LEU A 109 12.75 6.95 -12.62
C LEU A 109 13.69 5.81 -12.19
N ILE A 110 13.14 4.82 -11.49
CA ILE A 110 13.88 3.67 -10.99
C ILE A 110 13.16 2.38 -11.39
N GLN A 111 13.92 1.29 -11.46
CA GLN A 111 13.34 -0.05 -11.52
C GLN A 111 13.11 -0.54 -10.09
N GLN A 112 11.89 -1.02 -9.82
CA GLN A 112 11.52 -1.58 -8.53
C GLN A 112 10.88 -2.94 -8.76
N THR A 113 11.42 -3.96 -8.10
CA THR A 113 10.76 -5.26 -8.00
C THR A 113 9.68 -5.17 -6.93
N PRO A 114 8.40 -5.44 -7.24
CA PRO A 114 7.34 -5.46 -6.24
C PRO A 114 7.58 -6.55 -5.18
N PRO A 115 7.15 -6.34 -3.93
CA PRO A 115 7.23 -7.38 -2.92
C PRO A 115 6.26 -8.53 -3.20
N MET A 116 6.58 -9.71 -2.68
CA MET A 116 5.70 -10.88 -2.76
C MET A 116 4.37 -10.66 -2.03
N TYR A 117 4.37 -9.92 -0.93
CA TYR A 117 3.14 -9.45 -0.29
C TYR A 117 2.55 -8.23 -1.02
N SER A 118 2.08 -8.42 -2.25
CA SER A 118 1.43 -7.37 -3.04
C SER A 118 0.22 -7.88 -3.82
N ALA A 119 -0.64 -6.94 -4.26
CA ALA A 119 -1.81 -7.22 -5.09
C ALA A 119 -1.49 -7.43 -6.58
N VAL A 120 -0.21 -7.35 -6.97
CA VAL A 120 0.24 -7.65 -8.34
C VAL A 120 -0.13 -9.09 -8.67
N LYS A 121 -0.53 -9.36 -9.91
CA LYS A 121 -0.92 -10.72 -10.33
C LYS A 121 0.17 -11.40 -11.12
N HIS A 122 0.44 -12.67 -10.81
CA HIS A 122 1.27 -13.58 -11.60
C HIS A 122 0.43 -14.82 -11.95
N GLY A 123 0.33 -15.17 -13.23
CA GLY A 123 -0.51 -16.30 -13.68
C GLY A 123 -1.99 -16.17 -13.29
N GLY A 124 -2.51 -14.94 -13.14
CA GLY A 124 -3.89 -14.66 -12.73
C GLY A 124 -4.15 -14.62 -11.21
N LYS A 125 -3.18 -15.04 -10.38
CA LYS A 125 -3.28 -15.00 -8.91
C LYS A 125 -2.50 -13.82 -8.31
N PRO A 126 -3.01 -13.13 -7.29
CA PRO A 126 -2.24 -12.11 -6.57
C PRO A 126 -0.99 -12.68 -5.89
N LEU A 127 0.12 -11.94 -5.89
CA LEU A 127 1.40 -12.38 -5.28
C LEU A 127 1.25 -12.67 -3.78
N TYR A 128 0.43 -11.90 -3.05
CA TYR A 128 0.23 -12.16 -1.61
C TYR A 128 -0.41 -13.53 -1.33
N GLU A 129 -1.19 -14.10 -2.28
CA GLU A 129 -1.75 -15.44 -2.14
C GLU A 129 -0.68 -16.51 -2.35
N LEU A 130 0.24 -16.28 -3.28
CA LEU A 130 1.40 -17.14 -3.53
C LEU A 130 2.36 -17.12 -2.33
N ALA A 131 2.68 -15.94 -1.81
CA ALA A 131 3.55 -15.75 -0.64
C ALA A 131 3.01 -16.51 0.59
N ARG A 132 1.71 -16.39 0.87
CA ARG A 132 1.04 -17.14 1.95
C ARG A 132 1.02 -18.64 1.74
N SER A 133 1.20 -19.10 0.50
CA SER A 133 1.31 -20.52 0.14
C SER A 133 2.76 -21.01 0.14
N GLY A 134 3.74 -20.18 0.52
CA GLY A 134 5.17 -20.52 0.57
C GLY A 134 5.86 -20.52 -0.79
N ILE A 135 5.30 -19.84 -1.80
CA ILE A 135 5.88 -19.74 -3.14
C ILE A 135 6.52 -18.36 -3.29
N GLU A 136 7.79 -18.33 -3.70
CA GLU A 136 8.56 -17.12 -4.07
C GLU A 136 8.67 -16.96 -5.59
#